data_AF-A0AAV0L0N1-F1
#
_entry.id   AF-A0AAV0L0N1-F1
#
_cell.length_a   1.000
_cell.length_b   1.000
_cell.length_c   1.000
_cell.angle_alpha   90.00
_cell.angle_beta   90.00
_cell.angle_gamma   90.00
#
_symmetry.space_group_name_H-M   'P 1'
#
loop_
_entity.id
_entity.type
_entity.pdbx_description
1 polymer ?
#
loop_
_entity_poly.entity_id
_entity_poly.type
_entity_poly.pdbx_seq_one_letter_code
_entity_poly.pdbx_strand_id
1 'polypeptide(L)'
;PRFTQEESKLVKGSFDFLGVNYYTTNYAEEAPPFDNDDDNSDNNSSSLNLHLSYANDRRVLLTTDKDGIPIGTPTGLSWLFIYPKGFQELLLYVKNNYHNPTIYVTENGLADNHALPLEMALKDALRIRYHSTHLQYLL
;
A
#
# COMPACT_ATOMS: atom_id res chain seq x y z
N PRO A 1 20.23 -8.70 8.53
CA PRO A 1 21.43 -7.87 8.83
C PRO A 1 21.28 -7.23 10.22
N ARG A 2 22.38 -6.80 10.85
CA ARG A 2 22.34 -6.07 12.13
C ARG A 2 23.16 -4.80 12.00
N PHE A 3 22.61 -3.66 12.40
CA PHE A 3 23.38 -2.43 12.49
C PHE A 3 24.37 -2.50 13.65
N THR A 4 25.59 -2.04 13.39
CA THR A 4 26.55 -1.67 14.43
C THR A 4 26.05 -0.43 15.17
N GLN A 5 26.68 -0.11 16.30
CA GLN A 5 26.34 1.09 17.06
C GLN A 5 26.64 2.37 16.27
N GLU A 6 27.69 2.38 15.45
CA GLU A 6 28.08 3.52 14.63
C GLU A 6 27.07 3.76 13.49
N GLU A 7 26.67 2.70 12.78
CA GLU A 7 25.64 2.80 11.73
C GLU A 7 24.28 3.23 12.31
N SER A 8 23.91 2.71 13.48
CA SER A 8 22.67 3.10 14.15
C SER A 8 22.67 4.60 14.49
N LYS A 9 23.82 5.14 14.94
CA LYS A 9 23.98 6.58 15.19
C LYS A 9 23.93 7.39 13.90
N LEU A 10 24.48 6.85 12.81
CA LEU A 10 24.50 7.53 11.51
C LEU A 10 23.10 7.66 10.89
N VAL A 11 22.25 6.63 11.01
CA VAL A 11 20.91 6.60 10.39
C VAL A 11 19.84 7.24 11.28
N LYS A 12 20.00 7.17 12.61
CA LYS A 12 18.98 7.71 13.52
C LYS A 12 18.86 9.23 13.37
N GLY A 13 17.72 9.68 12.86
CA GLY A 13 17.45 11.10 12.64
C GLY A 13 18.16 11.69 11.41
N SER A 14 18.64 10.85 10.50
CA SER A 14 19.33 11.28 9.28
C SER A 14 18.37 11.76 8.18
N PHE A 15 17.39 12.60 8.52
CA PHE A 15 16.46 13.20 7.58
C PHE A 15 15.92 14.53 8.14
N ASP A 16 15.72 15.51 7.26
CA ASP A 16 15.14 16.81 7.63
C ASP A 16 13.61 16.85 7.42
N PHE A 17 13.12 16.01 6.50
CA PHE A 17 11.70 15.84 6.19
C PHE A 17 11.43 14.43 5.65
N LEU A 18 10.16 14.03 5.60
CA LEU A 18 9.71 12.78 5.01
C LEU A 18 8.93 13.04 3.72
N GLY A 19 9.34 12.40 2.63
CA GLY A 19 8.54 12.29 1.40
C GLY A 19 7.59 11.10 1.50
N VAL A 20 6.30 11.31 1.23
CA VAL A 20 5.28 10.26 1.24
C VAL A 20 4.63 10.14 -0.13
N ASN A 21 4.66 8.92 -0.67
CA ASN A 21 3.93 8.53 -1.88
C ASN A 21 2.66 7.78 -1.44
N TYR A 22 1.48 8.38 -1.64
CA TYR A 22 0.21 7.75 -1.29
C TYR A 22 -0.69 7.60 -2.53
N TYR A 23 -1.16 6.37 -2.76
CA TYR A 23 -2.03 6.03 -3.88
C TYR A 23 -3.33 5.33 -3.47
N THR A 24 -3.25 4.38 -2.53
CA THR A 24 -4.35 3.49 -2.14
C THR A 24 -4.14 2.97 -0.72
N THR A 25 -5.15 2.29 -0.18
CA THR A 25 -5.08 1.51 1.06
C THR A 25 -5.55 0.09 0.77
N ASN A 26 -5.09 -0.87 1.57
CA ASN A 26 -5.55 -2.26 1.54
C ASN A 26 -6.08 -2.67 2.91
N TYR A 27 -6.98 -3.64 2.93
CA TYR A 27 -7.22 -4.44 4.12
C TYR A 27 -6.04 -5.39 4.33
N ALA A 28 -5.83 -5.77 5.58
CA ALA A 28 -4.81 -6.72 5.99
C ALA A 28 -5.45 -7.78 6.89
N GLU A 29 -5.15 -9.05 6.61
CA GLU A 29 -5.55 -10.18 7.45
C GLU A 29 -4.37 -11.13 7.66
N GLU A 30 -4.46 -11.94 8.71
CA GLU A 30 -3.45 -12.93 9.03
C GLU A 30 -3.37 -13.99 7.91
N ALA A 31 -2.17 -14.26 7.42
CA ALA A 31 -1.97 -15.33 6.46
C ALA A 31 -2.21 -16.69 7.12
N PRO A 32 -2.78 -17.68 6.41
CA PRO A 32 -2.96 -19.01 6.97
C PRO A 32 -1.63 -19.61 7.44
N PRO A 33 -1.64 -20.49 8.46
CA PRO A 33 -0.45 -21.19 8.92
C PRO A 33 0.19 -21.95 7.76
N PHE A 34 1.52 -22.05 7.76
CA PHE A 34 2.22 -22.95 6.85
C PHE A 34 2.00 -24.39 7.33
N ASP A 35 1.44 -25.25 6.48
CA ASP A 35 1.44 -26.70 6.72
C ASP A 35 2.87 -27.21 6.57
N ASN A 36 3.48 -27.63 7.69
CA ASN A 36 4.81 -28.25 7.70
C ASN A 36 4.74 -29.79 7.61
N ASP A 37 3.55 -30.36 7.49
CA ASP A 37 3.35 -31.80 7.38
C ASP A 37 3.51 -32.26 5.92
N ASP A 38 4.74 -32.16 5.42
CA ASP A 38 5.16 -32.85 4.20
C ASP A 38 5.96 -34.12 4.59
N ASP A 39 5.29 -35.05 5.27
CA ASP A 39 5.72 -36.46 5.38
C ASP A 39 5.08 -37.30 4.26
N ASN A 40 4.50 -36.67 3.23
CA ASN A 40 3.85 -37.40 2.15
C ASN A 40 4.26 -36.82 0.80
N SER A 41 5.34 -37.39 0.24
CA SER A 41 5.92 -37.07 -1.06
C SER A 41 5.04 -37.47 -2.24
N ASP A 42 3.78 -37.05 -2.25
CA ASP A 42 2.92 -37.14 -3.41
C ASP A 42 2.93 -35.78 -4.11
N ASN A 43 3.80 -35.69 -5.12
CA ASN A 43 4.12 -34.54 -5.97
C ASN A 43 2.91 -33.96 -6.75
N ASN A 44 1.81 -33.60 -6.09
CA ASN A 44 0.69 -32.92 -6.73
C ASN A 44 -0.21 -32.09 -5.82
N SER A 45 0.17 -31.86 -4.56
CA SER A 45 -0.45 -30.81 -3.76
C SER A 45 0.33 -29.52 -3.95
N SER A 46 -0.38 -28.42 -4.19
CA SER A 46 0.15 -27.06 -4.22
C SER A 46 0.44 -26.61 -2.78
N SER A 47 1.22 -27.42 -2.06
CA SER A 47 1.80 -27.07 -0.78
C SER A 47 2.62 -25.81 -1.02
N LEU A 48 2.23 -24.77 -0.30
CA LEU A 48 2.87 -23.47 -0.28
C LEU A 48 4.27 -23.68 0.33
N ASN A 49 5.16 -24.25 -0.48
CA ASN A 49 6.54 -24.55 -0.13
C ASN A 49 7.10 -23.34 0.61
N LEU A 50 7.74 -23.61 1.75
CA LEU A 50 8.42 -22.68 2.64
C LEU A 50 9.53 -21.91 1.89
N HIS A 51 9.15 -21.11 0.91
CA HIS A 51 10.04 -20.31 0.12
C HIS A 51 10.22 -19.03 0.90
N LEU A 52 11.26 -19.04 1.75
CA LEU A 52 11.77 -17.85 2.43
C LEU A 52 11.76 -16.70 1.42
N SER A 53 10.91 -15.73 1.67
CA SER A 53 10.73 -14.60 0.78
C SER A 53 10.24 -13.42 1.58
N TYR A 54 10.70 -12.24 1.19
CA TYR A 54 10.24 -10.97 1.73
C TYR A 54 8.69 -10.88 1.75
N ALA A 55 8.03 -11.46 0.75
CA ALA A 55 6.57 -11.46 0.64
C ALA A 55 5.87 -12.36 1.65
N ASN A 56 6.47 -13.49 2.05
CA ASN A 56 5.89 -14.44 3.01
C ASN A 56 6.27 -14.11 4.46
N ASP A 57 7.41 -13.44 4.68
CA ASP A 57 7.91 -13.10 6.02
C ASP A 57 6.95 -12.17 6.80
N ARG A 58 6.16 -11.34 6.10
CA ARG A 58 5.15 -10.47 6.72
C ARG A 58 3.97 -11.22 7.34
N ARG A 59 3.70 -12.47 6.94
CA ARG A 59 2.54 -13.27 7.40
C ARG A 59 1.19 -12.54 7.34
N VAL A 60 1.01 -11.71 6.32
CA VAL A 60 -0.21 -10.92 6.09
C VAL A 60 -0.66 -11.11 4.65
N LEU A 61 -1.96 -11.37 4.47
CA LEU A 61 -2.62 -11.23 3.17
C LEU A 61 -3.16 -9.81 3.03
N LEU A 62 -2.82 -9.15 1.92
CA LEU A 62 -3.37 -7.85 1.58
C LEU A 62 -4.48 -8.03 0.55
N THR A 63 -5.64 -7.43 0.80
CA THR A 63 -6.79 -7.46 -0.09
C THR A 63 -7.38 -6.06 -0.27
N THR A 64 -8.00 -5.83 -1.42
CA THR A 64 -8.79 -4.62 -1.70
C THR A 64 -10.27 -4.84 -1.46
N ASP A 65 -10.68 -6.07 -1.12
CA ASP A 65 -12.06 -6.49 -0.94
C ASP A 65 -12.23 -7.19 0.41
N LYS A 66 -13.35 -6.90 1.08
CA LYS A 66 -13.78 -7.59 2.29
C LYS A 66 -15.24 -7.98 2.12
N ASP A 67 -15.53 -9.28 2.11
CA ASP A 67 -16.87 -9.84 1.97
C ASP A 67 -17.62 -9.36 0.70
N GLY A 68 -16.90 -9.17 -0.41
CA GLY A 68 -17.44 -8.66 -1.68
C GLY A 68 -17.60 -7.13 -1.71
N ILE A 69 -17.10 -6.42 -0.69
CA ILE A 69 -17.14 -4.97 -0.60
C ILE A 69 -15.72 -4.43 -0.81
N PRO A 70 -15.47 -3.68 -1.91
CA PRO A 70 -14.16 -3.07 -2.12
C PRO A 70 -13.90 -1.97 -1.09
N ILE A 71 -12.64 -1.82 -0.68
CA ILE A 71 -12.20 -0.82 0.30
C ILE A 71 -12.53 0.62 -0.13
N GLY A 72 -12.53 0.87 -1.43
CA GLY A 72 -12.76 2.17 -2.02
C GLY A 72 -13.33 2.08 -3.43
N THR A 73 -13.38 3.20 -4.14
CA THR A 73 -13.85 3.17 -5.53
C THR A 73 -12.80 2.47 -6.42
N PRO A 74 -13.15 1.43 -7.19
CA PRO A 74 -12.24 0.81 -8.14
C PRO A 74 -11.84 1.80 -9.25
N THR A 75 -10.69 1.53 -9.88
CA THR A 75 -10.15 2.35 -10.97
C THR A 75 -9.77 1.48 -12.17
N GLY A 76 -9.16 2.08 -13.20
CA GLY A 76 -8.64 1.32 -14.35
C GLY A 76 -7.44 0.42 -14.01
N LEU A 77 -6.84 0.56 -12.83
CA LEU A 77 -5.73 -0.27 -12.36
C LEU A 77 -6.19 -1.20 -11.23
N SER A 78 -5.95 -2.50 -11.38
CA SER A 78 -6.41 -3.53 -10.43
C SER A 78 -5.85 -3.38 -9.01
N TRP A 79 -4.75 -2.65 -8.82
CA TRP A 79 -4.12 -2.43 -7.52
C TRP A 79 -4.54 -1.10 -6.86
N LEU A 80 -5.15 -0.16 -7.60
CA LEU A 80 -5.41 1.20 -7.14
C LEU A 80 -6.91 1.41 -6.90
N PHE A 81 -7.26 1.64 -5.64
CA PHE A 81 -8.62 1.97 -5.20
C PHE A 81 -8.63 3.36 -4.56
N ILE A 82 -9.63 4.18 -4.88
CA ILE A 82 -9.76 5.52 -4.34
C ILE A 82 -10.29 5.43 -2.91
N TYR A 83 -9.42 5.65 -1.92
CA TYR A 83 -9.77 5.65 -0.49
C TYR A 83 -9.13 6.84 0.26
N PRO A 84 -9.65 8.07 0.11
CA PRO A 84 -9.02 9.28 0.63
C PRO A 84 -8.83 9.31 2.15
N LYS A 85 -9.70 8.61 2.89
CA LYS A 85 -9.59 8.49 4.36
C LYS A 85 -8.30 7.81 4.79
N GLY A 86 -7.85 6.80 4.05
CA GLY A 86 -6.60 6.10 4.34
C GLY A 86 -5.38 7.00 4.21
N PHE A 87 -5.47 8.05 3.39
CA PHE A 87 -4.42 9.05 3.27
C PHE A 87 -4.25 9.83 4.57
N GLN A 88 -5.36 10.34 5.13
CA GLN A 88 -5.37 11.03 6.40
C GLN A 88 -4.90 10.12 7.54
N GLU A 89 -5.38 8.87 7.57
CA GLU A 89 -5.00 7.87 8.58
C GLU A 89 -3.50 7.59 8.54
N LEU A 90 -2.89 7.48 7.36
CA LEU A 90 -1.44 7.31 7.21
C LEU A 90 -0.66 8.50 7.79
N LEU A 91 -1.06 9.74 7.46
CA LEU A 91 -0.38 10.92 7.97
C LEU A 91 -0.51 11.07 9.48
N LEU A 92 -1.69 10.78 10.03
CA LEU A 92 -1.91 10.74 11.48
C LEU A 92 -1.07 9.64 12.15
N TYR A 93 -0.95 8.48 11.51
CA TYR A 93 -0.08 7.40 11.99
C TYR A 93 1.38 7.85 12.05
N VAL A 94 1.90 8.45 10.97
CA VAL A 94 3.28 8.98 10.95
C VAL A 94 3.47 10.03 12.03
N LYS A 95 2.52 10.97 12.14
CA LYS A 95 2.53 12.01 13.17
C LYS A 95 2.65 11.44 14.58
N ASN A 96 1.83 10.46 14.90
CA ASN A 96 1.73 9.89 16.25
C ASN A 96 2.87 8.93 16.60
N ASN A 97 3.49 8.27 15.62
CA ASN A 97 4.47 7.21 15.86
C ASN A 97 5.92 7.60 15.51
N TYR A 98 6.13 8.70 14.78
CA TYR A 98 7.47 9.09 14.27
C TYR A 98 7.86 10.53 14.63
N HIS A 99 7.40 11.04 15.77
CA HIS A 99 7.73 12.38 16.28
C HIS A 99 7.25 13.54 15.38
N ASN A 100 6.18 13.33 14.61
CA ASN A 100 5.56 14.36 13.78
C ASN A 100 6.56 15.14 12.91
N PRO A 101 7.28 14.47 12.00
CA PRO A 101 8.24 15.14 11.13
C PRO A 101 7.52 16.05 10.14
N THR A 102 8.25 16.97 9.51
CA THR A 102 7.76 17.68 8.33
C THR A 102 7.52 16.66 7.21
N ILE A 103 6.31 16.62 6.65
CA ILE A 103 5.93 15.69 5.58
C ILE A 103 5.65 16.47 4.30
N TYR A 104 6.17 15.98 3.18
CA TYR A 104 5.78 16.38 1.84
C TYR A 104 5.13 15.20 1.13
N VAL A 105 4.00 15.45 0.49
CA VAL A 105 3.38 14.47 -0.41
C VAL A 105 4.14 14.53 -1.73
N THR A 106 4.98 13.53 -1.98
CA THR A 106 5.85 13.49 -3.16
C THR A 106 5.17 12.84 -4.35
N GLU A 107 4.21 11.94 -4.11
CA GLU A 107 3.35 11.39 -5.15
C GLU A 107 1.93 11.13 -4.65
N ASN A 108 0.95 11.53 -5.47
CA ASN A 108 -0.46 11.20 -5.31
C ASN A 108 -1.12 11.34 -6.69
N GLY A 109 -1.72 10.27 -7.22
CA GLY A 109 -2.26 10.34 -8.58
C GLY A 109 -3.10 9.15 -9.02
N LEU A 110 -3.69 9.32 -10.21
CA LEU A 110 -4.53 8.32 -10.85
C LEU A 110 -4.17 8.21 -12.34
N ALA A 111 -3.88 6.99 -12.79
CA ALA A 111 -3.74 6.67 -14.20
C ALA A 111 -5.11 6.42 -14.86
N ASP A 112 -5.26 6.87 -16.11
CA ASP A 112 -6.39 6.50 -16.95
C ASP A 112 -6.06 5.30 -17.83
N ASN A 113 -7.10 4.70 -18.43
CA ASN A 113 -6.94 3.68 -19.44
C ASN A 113 -6.33 4.28 -20.73
N HIS A 114 -5.22 3.69 -21.20
CA HIS A 114 -4.39 4.20 -22.30
C HIS A 114 -5.03 4.16 -23.71
N ALA A 115 -6.27 3.68 -23.84
CA ALA A 115 -6.88 3.40 -25.15
C ALA A 115 -8.08 4.31 -25.51
N LEU A 116 -8.26 5.45 -24.85
CA LEU A 116 -9.39 6.35 -25.11
C LEU A 116 -9.10 7.37 -26.22
N PRO A 117 -10.07 7.67 -27.12
CA PRO A 117 -9.99 8.83 -28.00
C PRO A 117 -9.80 10.13 -27.21
N LEU A 118 -9.10 11.11 -27.78
CA LEU A 118 -8.76 12.37 -27.10
C LEU A 118 -9.97 13.05 -26.43
N GLU A 119 -11.11 13.13 -27.11
CA GLU A 119 -12.32 13.77 -26.57
C GLU A 119 -12.86 13.08 -25.31
N MET A 120 -12.66 11.75 -25.19
CA MET A 120 -13.01 10.99 -24.00
C MET A 120 -11.93 11.07 -22.93
N ALA A 121 -10.65 11.05 -23.33
CA ALA A 121 -9.52 11.18 -22.41
C ALA A 121 -9.51 12.52 -21.66
N LEU A 122 -10.00 13.60 -22.29
CA LEU A 122 -10.14 14.91 -21.65
C LEU A 122 -11.29 14.98 -20.62
N LYS A 123 -12.19 13.99 -20.58
CA LYS A 123 -13.32 13.92 -19.64
C LYS A 123 -12.96 13.03 -18.44
N ASP A 124 -11.93 13.42 -17.68
CA ASP A 124 -11.30 12.63 -16.63
C ASP A 124 -11.89 12.85 -15.22
N ALA A 125 -13.22 12.81 -15.11
CA ALA A 125 -13.95 13.07 -13.87
C ALA A 125 -13.48 12.22 -12.68
N LEU A 126 -13.01 10.99 -12.93
CA LEU A 126 -12.48 10.11 -11.89
C LEU A 126 -11.16 10.64 -11.30
N ARG A 127 -10.25 11.18 -12.13
CA ARG A 127 -9.00 11.82 -11.69
C ARG A 127 -9.28 13.12 -10.94
N ILE A 128 -10.19 13.94 -11.44
CA ILE A 128 -10.63 15.17 -10.75
C ILE A 128 -11.16 14.82 -9.35
N ARG A 129 -12.04 13.82 -9.26
CA ARG A 129 -12.58 13.36 -7.97
C ARG A 129 -11.48 12.78 -7.07
N TYR A 130 -10.55 12.01 -7.62
CA TYR A 130 -9.41 11.48 -6.87
C TYR A 130 -8.65 12.59 -6.17
N HIS A 131 -8.15 13.58 -6.92
CA HIS A 131 -7.38 14.69 -6.33
C HIS A 131 -8.23 15.55 -5.39
N SER A 132 -9.45 15.91 -5.79
CA SER A 132 -10.33 16.75 -4.97
C SER A 132 -10.60 16.11 -3.61
N THR A 133 -10.86 14.80 -3.56
CA THR A 133 -11.16 14.12 -2.30
C THR A 133 -9.89 13.86 -1.48
N HIS A 134 -8.76 13.51 -2.09
CA HIS A 134 -7.50 13.36 -1.34
C HIS A 134 -7.05 14.69 -0.72
N LEU A 135 -7.14 15.80 -1.45
CA LEU A 135 -6.85 17.13 -0.93
C LEU A 135 -7.81 17.53 0.20
N GLN A 136 -9.10 17.20 0.09
CA GLN A 136 -10.08 17.46 1.15
C GLN A 136 -9.74 16.74 2.46
N TYR A 137 -9.15 15.54 2.41
CA TYR A 137 -8.74 14.81 3.61
C TYR A 137 -7.39 15.30 4.19
N LEU A 138 -6.65 16.14 3.44
CA LEU A 138 -5.42 16.78 3.89
C LEU A 138 -5.65 18.14 4.57
N LEU A 139 -6.63 18.92 4.10
CA LEU A 139 -6.94 20.29 4.54
C LEU A 139 -7.90 20.31 5.74
#